data_AF-A0A914MB79-F1
#
_entry.id   AF-A0A914MB79-F1
#
_cell.length_a   1.000
_cell.length_b   1.000
_cell.length_c   1.000
_cell.angle_alpha   90.00
_cell.angle_beta   90.00
_cell.angle_gamma   90.00
#
_symmetry.space_group_name_H-M   'P 1'
#
loop_
_entity.id
_entity.type
_entity.pdbx_description
1 polymer ?
#
loop_
_entity_poly.entity_id
_entity_poly.type
_entity_poly.pdbx_seq_one_letter_code
_entity_poly.pdbx_strand_id
1 'polypeptide(L)'
;MIFFYFHFLKFKLNNVRSSVHAIANLTKMSRLLGDALRCQELVNLCNEEKDLLKKAEYATEFVSLIKSNDKLLKLKWLHESCLFKRELIVSKIRQELFEQLRSSLRSLNAGVVNSTMKAMQKLIDNSTVYQKELSSLMDESLRELDGLFLQLGTQSNTEKASKFLPQLGTKLHSQMEQFQLLGTDNAQHFARLVGKVIANRVPANAPYAMRLVQTIYKSLGSHSDSVANVIRDALHPLKTSIHSQSLANLFAAIDEILEQDEKREAIIVEKVCVY
;
A
#
# COMPACT_ATOMS: atom_id res chain seq x y z
N MET A 1 -15.06 40.62 -71.18
CA MET A 1 -14.05 41.02 -70.18
C MET A 1 -14.33 40.43 -68.78
N ILE A 2 -15.56 40.46 -68.27
CA ILE A 2 -15.94 39.99 -66.91
C ILE A 2 -15.73 38.46 -66.72
N PHE A 3 -16.02 37.64 -67.74
CA PHE A 3 -15.87 36.17 -67.67
C PHE A 3 -14.41 35.69 -67.51
N PHE A 4 -13.47 36.35 -68.18
CA PHE A 4 -12.04 36.08 -68.05
C PHE A 4 -11.52 36.43 -66.65
N TYR A 5 -12.04 37.52 -66.07
CA TYR A 5 -11.70 37.93 -64.71
C TYR A 5 -12.16 36.91 -63.68
N PHE A 6 -13.37 36.36 -63.84
CA PHE A 6 -13.91 35.31 -62.98
C PHE A 6 -13.13 34.00 -63.06
N HIS A 7 -12.74 33.59 -64.27
CA HIS A 7 -11.94 32.39 -64.49
C HIS A 7 -10.52 32.53 -63.92
N PHE A 8 -9.90 33.71 -64.08
CA PHE A 8 -8.60 34.04 -63.50
C PHE A 8 -8.64 34.09 -61.97
N LEU A 9 -9.69 34.68 -61.37
CA LEU A 9 -9.88 34.68 -59.92
C LEU A 9 -10.05 33.25 -59.38
N LYS A 10 -10.86 32.42 -60.04
CA LYS A 10 -11.09 31.02 -59.65
C LYS A 10 -9.81 30.18 -59.72
N PHE A 11 -8.98 30.40 -60.73
CA PHE A 11 -7.67 29.76 -60.84
C PHE A 11 -6.73 30.17 -59.71
N LYS A 12 -6.62 31.48 -59.41
CA LYS A 12 -5.82 31.97 -58.28
C LYS A 12 -6.34 31.47 -56.93
N LEU A 13 -7.66 31.44 -56.73
CA LEU A 13 -8.29 30.93 -55.50
C LEU A 13 -7.99 29.43 -55.30
N ASN A 14 -8.03 28.63 -56.37
CA ASN A 14 -7.67 27.21 -56.31
C ASN A 14 -6.19 26.99 -55.98
N ASN A 15 -5.28 27.83 -56.53
CA ASN A 15 -3.86 27.77 -56.18
C ASN A 15 -3.61 28.14 -54.72
N VAL A 16 -4.23 29.23 -54.23
CA VAL A 16 -4.13 29.61 -52.81
C VAL A 16 -4.67 28.50 -51.91
N ARG A 17 -5.81 27.89 -52.25
CA ARG A 17 -6.38 26.77 -51.51
C ARG A 17 -5.44 25.56 -51.48
N SER A 18 -4.82 25.22 -52.61
CA SER A 18 -3.83 24.14 -52.70
C SER A 18 -2.60 24.44 -51.82
N SER A 19 -2.07 25.67 -51.88
CA SER A 19 -0.96 26.10 -51.03
C SER A 19 -1.29 26.06 -49.54
N VAL A 20 -2.49 26.50 -49.15
CA VAL A 20 -2.96 26.43 -47.76
C VAL A 20 -3.06 24.96 -47.29
N HIS A 21 -3.57 24.06 -48.13
CA HIS A 21 -3.59 22.62 -47.81
C HIS A 21 -2.18 22.02 -47.69
N ALA A 22 -1.25 22.38 -48.58
CA ALA A 22 0.13 21.94 -48.52
C ALA A 22 0.82 22.41 -47.24
N ILE A 23 0.66 23.69 -46.87
CA ILE A 23 1.20 24.27 -45.63
C ILE A 23 0.61 23.54 -44.42
N ALA A 24 -0.71 23.35 -44.37
CA ALA A 24 -1.36 22.64 -43.27
C ALA A 24 -0.86 21.19 -43.12
N ASN A 25 -0.58 20.51 -44.23
CA ASN A 25 -0.01 19.15 -44.21
C ASN A 25 1.45 19.14 -43.76
N LEU A 26 2.27 20.08 -44.23
CA LEU A 26 3.65 20.24 -43.78
C LEU A 26 3.72 20.54 -42.28
N THR A 27 2.84 21.39 -41.75
CA THR A 27 2.76 21.63 -40.30
C THR A 27 2.41 20.38 -39.52
N LYS A 28 1.47 19.55 -40.03
CA LYS A 28 1.13 18.26 -39.38
C LYS A 28 2.30 17.27 -39.41
N MET A 29 3.02 17.19 -40.53
CA MET A 29 4.20 16.33 -40.66
C MET A 29 5.34 16.80 -39.77
N SER A 30 5.60 18.11 -39.71
CA SER A 30 6.61 18.71 -38.85
C SER A 30 6.35 18.42 -37.37
N ARG A 31 5.10 18.52 -36.92
CA ARG A 31 4.71 18.14 -35.55
C ARG A 31 4.94 16.66 -35.28
N LEU A 32 4.48 15.78 -36.18
CA LEU A 32 4.67 14.33 -36.03
C LEU A 32 6.14 13.95 -35.98
N LEU A 33 6.98 14.56 -36.82
CA LEU A 33 8.42 14.34 -36.81
C LEU A 33 9.06 14.87 -35.53
N GLY A 34 8.63 16.04 -35.05
CA GLY A 34 9.07 16.60 -33.78
C GLY A 34 8.77 15.67 -32.60
N ASP A 35 7.55 15.17 -32.50
CA ASP A 35 7.15 14.20 -31.47
C ASP A 35 7.98 12.90 -31.56
N ALA A 36 8.23 12.41 -32.79
CA ALA A 36 9.01 11.21 -33.02
C ALA A 36 10.49 11.38 -32.60
N LEU A 37 11.10 12.52 -32.92
CA LEU A 37 12.46 12.85 -32.48
C LEU A 37 12.53 13.01 -30.96
N ARG A 38 11.52 13.64 -30.35
CA ARG A 38 11.42 13.79 -28.90
C ARG A 38 11.32 12.44 -28.20
N CYS A 39 10.55 11.48 -28.75
CA CYS A 39 10.50 10.11 -28.25
C CYS A 39 11.89 9.45 -28.22
N GLN A 40 12.72 9.65 -29.25
CA GLN A 40 14.06 9.10 -29.31
C GLN A 40 15.00 9.78 -28.29
N GLU A 41 14.92 11.11 -28.17
CA GLU A 41 15.65 11.88 -27.16
C GLU A 41 15.33 11.42 -25.74
N LEU A 42 14.05 11.25 -25.41
CA LEU A 42 13.60 10.80 -24.09
C LEU A 42 14.13 9.41 -23.74
N VAL A 43 14.17 8.48 -24.71
CA VAL A 43 14.76 7.15 -24.47
C VAL A 43 16.26 7.24 -24.18
N ASN A 44 16.99 8.12 -24.87
CA ASN A 44 18.41 8.32 -24.58
C ASN A 44 18.61 8.95 -23.18
N LEU A 45 17.84 9.99 -22.85
CA LEU A 45 17.86 10.62 -21.53
C LEU A 45 17.52 9.62 -20.40
N CYS A 46 16.52 8.74 -20.60
CA CYS A 46 16.21 7.67 -19.64
C CYS A 46 17.38 6.71 -19.40
N ASN A 47 18.20 6.43 -20.41
CA ASN A 47 19.33 5.50 -20.32
C ASN A 47 20.54 6.14 -19.63
N GLU A 48 20.78 7.44 -19.85
CA GLU A 48 21.95 8.17 -19.35
C GLU A 48 21.75 8.77 -17.95
N GLU A 49 20.53 9.16 -17.61
CA GLU A 49 20.20 9.77 -16.33
C GLU A 49 20.52 8.81 -15.16
N LYS A 50 20.84 9.35 -13.99
CA LYS A 50 21.07 8.57 -12.76
C LYS A 50 19.97 8.79 -11.74
N ASP A 51 19.35 9.97 -11.74
CA ASP A 51 18.25 10.30 -10.85
C ASP A 51 16.97 9.53 -11.27
N LEU A 52 16.46 8.71 -10.35
CA LEU A 52 15.29 7.86 -10.63
C LEU A 52 14.01 8.68 -10.84
N LEU A 53 13.83 9.80 -10.14
CA LEU A 53 12.65 10.64 -10.29
C LEU A 53 12.66 11.32 -11.65
N LYS A 54 13.82 11.82 -12.10
CA LYS A 54 13.96 12.37 -13.45
C LYS A 54 13.76 11.31 -14.54
N LYS A 55 14.26 10.09 -14.34
CA LYS A 55 13.96 8.96 -15.24
C LYS A 55 12.46 8.70 -15.35
N ALA A 56 11.77 8.70 -14.22
CA ALA A 56 10.32 8.50 -14.18
C ALA A 56 9.57 9.62 -14.89
N GLU A 57 10.04 10.87 -14.79
CA GLU A 57 9.49 12.01 -15.54
C GLU A 57 9.67 11.83 -17.06
N TYR A 58 10.88 11.49 -17.53
CA TYR A 58 11.13 11.23 -18.95
C TYR A 58 10.30 10.05 -19.48
N ALA A 59 10.19 8.96 -18.71
CA ALA A 59 9.37 7.81 -19.08
C ALA A 59 7.87 8.15 -19.12
N THR A 60 7.40 8.98 -18.18
CA THR A 60 6.01 9.47 -18.18
C THR A 60 5.74 10.36 -19.40
N GLU A 61 6.65 11.26 -19.73
CA GLU A 61 6.56 12.11 -20.94
C GLU A 61 6.55 11.25 -22.20
N PHE A 62 7.41 10.24 -22.28
CA PHE A 62 7.46 9.33 -23.41
C PHE A 62 6.14 8.57 -23.60
N VAL A 63 5.56 8.05 -22.51
CA VAL A 63 4.25 7.38 -22.53
C VAL A 63 3.13 8.35 -22.93
N SER A 64 3.15 9.58 -22.42
CA SER A 64 2.10 10.57 -22.69
C SER A 64 2.14 11.09 -24.14
N LEU A 65 3.33 11.25 -24.72
CA LEU A 65 3.50 11.63 -26.14
C LEU A 65 2.91 10.58 -27.07
N ILE A 66 3.19 9.30 -26.81
CA ILE A 66 2.62 8.20 -27.61
C ILE A 66 1.11 8.17 -27.48
N LYS A 67 0.57 8.32 -26.26
CA LYS A 67 -0.88 8.36 -26.00
C LYS A 67 -1.55 9.56 -26.67
N SER A 68 -0.85 10.68 -26.79
CA SER A 68 -1.37 11.91 -27.41
C SER A 68 -1.34 11.85 -28.93
N ASN A 69 -0.49 11.01 -29.52
CA ASN A 69 -0.30 10.92 -30.97
C ASN A 69 -0.13 9.47 -31.44
N ASP A 70 -1.24 8.74 -31.56
CA ASP A 70 -1.27 7.34 -32.03
C ASP A 70 -0.65 7.12 -33.42
N LYS A 71 -0.46 8.18 -34.22
CA LYS A 71 0.20 8.06 -35.53
C LYS A 71 1.68 7.70 -35.40
N LEU A 72 2.31 7.99 -34.26
CA LEU A 72 3.69 7.60 -33.94
C LEU A 72 3.86 6.08 -33.99
N LEU A 73 2.85 5.32 -33.56
CA LEU A 73 2.87 3.85 -33.59
C LEU A 73 2.93 3.28 -35.02
N LYS A 74 2.55 4.06 -36.03
CA LYS A 74 2.55 3.64 -37.43
C LYS A 74 3.91 3.85 -38.12
N LEU A 75 4.84 4.55 -37.47
CA LEU A 75 6.17 4.84 -38.01
C LEU A 75 7.10 3.65 -37.73
N LYS A 76 7.39 2.84 -38.76
CA LYS A 76 8.25 1.64 -38.63
C LYS A 76 9.63 1.95 -38.02
N TRP A 77 10.29 2.99 -38.52
CA TRP A 77 11.62 3.39 -38.05
C TRP A 77 11.62 3.79 -36.57
N LEU A 78 10.55 4.45 -36.09
CA LEU A 78 10.41 4.83 -34.68
C LEU A 78 10.15 3.60 -33.81
N HIS A 79 9.37 2.65 -34.34
CA HIS A 79 9.14 1.37 -33.67
C HIS A 79 10.44 0.58 -33.47
N GLU A 80 11.25 0.45 -34.51
CA GLU A 80 12.56 -0.21 -34.49
C GLU A 80 13.58 0.51 -33.61
N SER A 81 13.49 1.83 -33.49
CA SER A 81 14.46 2.63 -32.73
C SER A 81 14.15 2.68 -31.23
N CYS A 82 12.89 2.93 -30.85
CA CYS A 82 12.56 3.27 -29.46
C CYS A 82 11.27 2.64 -28.92
N LEU A 83 10.21 2.47 -29.72
CA LEU A 83 8.91 2.04 -29.18
C LEU A 83 8.92 0.59 -28.66
N PHE A 84 9.70 -0.31 -29.27
CA PHE A 84 9.81 -1.68 -28.80
C PHE A 84 10.40 -1.78 -27.37
N LYS A 85 11.22 -0.80 -26.96
CA LYS A 85 11.83 -0.73 -25.62
C LYS A 85 10.90 -0.11 -24.58
N ARG A 86 9.74 0.42 -24.98
CA ARG A 86 8.84 1.17 -24.10
C ARG A 86 8.46 0.40 -22.84
N GLU A 87 7.88 -0.79 -23.01
CA GLU A 87 7.41 -1.60 -21.88
C GLU A 87 8.58 -2.02 -20.98
N LEU A 88 9.76 -2.27 -21.57
CA LEU A 88 10.96 -2.62 -20.81
C LEU A 88 11.44 -1.44 -19.94
N ILE A 89 11.53 -0.23 -20.51
CA ILE A 89 11.96 0.98 -19.79
C ILE A 89 10.97 1.30 -18.66
N VAL A 90 9.67 1.30 -18.97
CA VAL A 90 8.61 1.59 -17.98
C VAL A 90 8.62 0.54 -16.87
N SER A 91 8.68 -0.75 -17.21
CA SER A 91 8.72 -1.82 -16.20
C SER A 91 9.95 -1.74 -15.30
N LYS A 92 11.12 -1.40 -15.86
CA LYS A 92 12.36 -1.26 -15.09
C LYS A 92 12.28 -0.10 -14.11
N ILE A 93 11.88 1.09 -14.58
CA ILE A 93 11.74 2.27 -13.73
C ILE A 93 10.68 2.04 -12.66
N ARG A 94 9.57 1.37 -13.01
CA ARG A 94 8.52 0.99 -12.05
C ARG A 94 9.07 0.10 -10.93
N GLN A 95 9.85 -0.92 -11.27
CA GLN A 95 10.49 -1.80 -10.28
C GLN A 95 11.46 -1.04 -9.38
N GLU A 96 12.29 -0.16 -9.95
CA GLU A 96 13.22 0.67 -9.19
C GLU A 96 12.47 1.62 -8.24
N LEU A 97 11.38 2.25 -8.70
CA LEU A 97 10.54 3.12 -7.87
C LEU A 97 9.86 2.34 -6.74
N PHE A 98 9.38 1.14 -7.02
CA PHE A 98 8.78 0.29 -6.00
C PHE A 98 9.78 -0.11 -4.90
N GLU A 99 11.02 -0.44 -5.29
CA GLU A 99 12.08 -0.76 -4.32
C GLU A 99 12.49 0.49 -3.51
N GLN A 100 12.53 1.67 -4.14
CA GLN A 100 12.75 2.93 -3.42
C GLN A 100 11.60 3.25 -2.46
N LEU A 101 10.35 2.99 -2.85
CA LEU A 101 9.19 3.16 -1.97
C LEU A 101 9.30 2.23 -0.76
N ARG A 102 9.62 0.96 -0.98
CA ARG A 102 9.82 -0.03 0.08
C ARG A 102 10.92 0.39 1.06
N SER A 103 12.07 0.84 0.55
CA SER A 103 13.20 1.29 1.37
C SER A 103 12.87 2.59 2.14
N SER A 104 12.21 3.55 1.48
CA SER A 104 11.83 4.82 2.10
C SER A 104 10.76 4.67 3.17
N LEU A 105 9.83 3.72 3.01
CA LEU A 105 8.89 3.35 4.07
C LEU A 105 9.62 2.76 5.26
N ARG A 106 10.51 1.78 5.05
CA ARG A 106 11.30 1.18 6.16
C ARG A 106 12.12 2.21 6.94
N SER A 107 12.62 3.24 6.27
CA SER A 107 13.36 4.36 6.89
C SER A 107 12.48 5.51 7.36
N LEU A 108 11.15 5.42 7.20
CA LEU A 108 10.15 6.43 7.54
C LEU A 108 10.43 7.82 6.92
N ASN A 109 11.05 7.85 5.74
CA ASN A 109 11.36 9.09 5.04
C ASN A 109 10.14 9.60 4.25
N ALA A 110 9.29 10.38 4.91
CA ALA A 110 8.06 10.92 4.33
C ALA A 110 8.29 11.73 3.03
N GLY A 111 9.40 12.46 2.92
CA GLY A 111 9.73 13.24 1.73
C GLY A 111 9.93 12.36 0.50
N VAL A 112 10.73 11.30 0.65
CA VAL A 112 11.02 10.33 -0.43
C VAL A 112 9.80 9.47 -0.74
N VAL A 113 9.03 9.07 0.28
CA VAL A 113 7.76 8.33 0.07
C VAL A 113 6.81 9.14 -0.81
N ASN A 114 6.59 10.41 -0.48
CA ASN A 114 5.68 11.28 -1.22
C ASN A 114 6.12 11.53 -2.67
N SER A 115 7.42 11.77 -2.91
CA SER A 115 7.94 11.99 -4.27
C SER A 115 7.87 10.71 -5.10
N THR A 116 8.24 9.57 -4.51
CA THR A 116 8.20 8.25 -5.17
C THR A 116 6.76 7.84 -5.51
N MET A 117 5.81 8.01 -4.59
CA MET A 117 4.40 7.73 -4.83
C MET A 117 3.84 8.57 -5.99
N LYS A 118 4.16 9.87 -6.04
CA LYS A 118 3.72 10.75 -7.14
C LYS A 118 4.32 10.33 -8.47
N ALA A 119 5.60 9.95 -8.49
CA ALA A 119 6.26 9.45 -9.69
C ALA A 119 5.62 8.14 -10.18
N MET A 120 5.36 7.19 -9.27
CA MET A 120 4.67 5.94 -9.60
C MET A 120 3.26 6.16 -10.13
N GLN A 121 2.47 7.03 -9.50
CA GLN A 121 1.10 7.30 -9.92
C GLN A 121 1.04 7.96 -11.31
N LYS A 122 2.02 8.79 -11.65
CA LYS A 122 2.14 9.40 -12.99
C LYS A 122 2.58 8.39 -14.05
N LEU A 123 3.54 7.54 -13.73
CA LEU A 123 4.05 6.52 -14.64
C LEU A 123 3.02 5.40 -14.90
N ILE A 124 2.29 5.02 -13.85
CA ILE A 124 1.25 3.99 -13.88
C ILE A 124 -0.12 4.65 -14.01
N ASP A 125 -0.50 5.00 -15.24
CA ASP A 125 -1.80 5.57 -15.57
C ASP A 125 -2.98 4.61 -15.23
N ASN A 126 -2.70 3.32 -15.09
CA ASN A 126 -3.69 2.33 -14.67
C ASN A 126 -3.76 2.21 -13.14
N SER A 127 -4.77 2.84 -12.54
CA SER A 127 -5.06 2.79 -11.11
C SER A 127 -5.09 1.35 -10.52
N THR A 128 -5.57 0.37 -11.28
CA THR A 128 -5.63 -1.03 -10.80
C THR A 128 -4.25 -1.66 -10.61
N VAL A 129 -3.29 -1.32 -11.49
CA VAL A 129 -1.92 -1.82 -11.40
C VAL A 129 -1.19 -1.17 -10.23
N TYR A 130 -1.36 0.14 -10.05
CA TYR A 130 -0.80 0.87 -8.92
C TYR A 130 -1.31 0.31 -7.58
N GLN A 131 -2.63 0.10 -7.47
CA GLN A 131 -3.22 -0.50 -6.27
C GLN A 131 -2.72 -1.92 -6.02
N LYS A 132 -2.56 -2.74 -7.05
CA LYS A 132 -2.03 -4.10 -6.92
C LYS A 132 -0.60 -4.12 -6.36
N GLU A 133 0.26 -3.21 -6.80
CA GLU A 133 1.63 -3.09 -6.26
C GLU A 133 1.63 -2.66 -4.79
N LEU A 134 0.80 -1.68 -4.43
CA LEU A 134 0.62 -1.27 -3.03
C LEU A 134 0.08 -2.42 -2.16
N SER A 135 -0.91 -3.18 -2.65
CA SER A 135 -1.42 -4.36 -1.95
C SER A 135 -0.34 -5.43 -1.77
N SER A 136 0.50 -5.66 -2.78
CA SER A 136 1.63 -6.60 -2.66
C SER A 136 2.61 -6.19 -1.56
N LEU A 137 2.88 -4.88 -1.43
CA LEU A 137 3.71 -4.35 -0.36
C LEU A 137 3.09 -4.56 1.03
N MET A 138 1.77 -4.34 1.14
CA MET A 138 1.02 -4.61 2.36
C MET A 138 1.04 -6.10 2.71
N ASP A 139 0.86 -6.99 1.73
CA ASP A 139 0.87 -8.44 1.92
C ASP A 139 2.23 -8.97 2.37
N GLU A 140 3.33 -8.36 1.93
CA GLU A 140 4.67 -8.66 2.44
C GLU A 140 4.81 -8.28 3.92
N SER A 141 4.45 -7.05 4.28
CA SER A 141 4.47 -6.59 5.67
C SER A 141 3.54 -7.41 6.57
N LEU A 142 2.36 -7.76 6.05
CA LEU A 142 1.38 -8.58 6.75
C LEU A 142 1.90 -10.00 6.99
N ARG A 143 2.60 -10.60 6.02
CA ARG A 143 3.24 -11.92 6.19
C ARG A 143 4.28 -11.92 7.30
N GLU A 144 5.06 -10.85 7.43
CA GLU A 144 6.01 -10.70 8.55
C GLU A 144 5.26 -10.65 9.89
N LEU A 145 4.17 -9.89 10.00
CA LEU A 145 3.35 -9.84 11.22
C LEU A 145 2.66 -11.17 11.52
N ASP A 146 2.05 -11.80 10.52
CA ASP A 146 1.39 -13.09 10.65
C ASP A 146 2.36 -14.16 11.16
N GLY A 147 3.60 -14.14 10.67
CA GLY A 147 4.69 -14.98 11.17
C GLY A 147 4.97 -14.76 12.67
N LEU A 148 5.00 -13.50 13.13
CA LEU A 148 5.17 -13.19 14.56
C LEU A 148 3.97 -13.63 15.39
N PHE A 149 2.74 -13.42 14.91
CA PHE A 149 1.53 -13.90 15.59
C PHE A 149 1.49 -15.43 15.69
N LEU A 150 1.90 -16.12 14.62
CA LEU A 150 2.00 -17.57 14.62
C LEU A 150 3.06 -18.06 15.61
N GLN A 151 4.24 -17.42 15.64
CA GLN A 151 5.30 -17.73 16.62
C GLN A 151 4.82 -17.53 18.05
N LEU A 152 4.05 -16.47 18.32
CA LEU A 152 3.44 -16.23 19.62
C LEU A 152 2.49 -17.37 20.01
N GLY A 153 1.67 -17.85 19.07
CA GLY A 153 0.76 -18.98 19.26
C GLY A 153 1.44 -20.30 19.62
N THR A 154 2.69 -20.51 19.16
CA THR A 154 3.49 -21.70 19.50
C THR A 154 4.16 -21.65 20.87
N GLN A 155 4.12 -20.51 21.56
CA GLN A 155 4.73 -20.38 22.89
C GLN A 155 3.88 -21.09 23.95
N SER A 156 4.34 -22.25 24.41
CA SER A 156 3.70 -23.01 25.49
C SER A 156 3.88 -22.38 26.89
N ASN A 157 4.79 -21.41 27.05
CA ASN A 157 5.08 -20.75 28.32
C ASN A 157 4.67 -19.26 28.26
N THR A 158 3.77 -18.87 29.16
CA THR A 158 3.26 -17.49 29.33
C THR A 158 4.36 -16.46 29.54
N GLU A 159 5.46 -16.80 30.20
CA GLU A 159 6.59 -15.91 30.44
C GLU A 159 7.39 -15.64 29.15
N LYS A 160 7.61 -16.67 28.32
CA LYS A 160 8.25 -16.53 27.01
C LYS A 160 7.39 -15.71 26.06
N ALA A 161 6.08 -15.99 26.02
CA ALA A 161 5.13 -15.18 25.28
C ALA A 161 5.19 -13.70 25.71
N SER A 162 5.25 -13.44 27.02
CA SER A 162 5.30 -12.08 27.56
C SER A 162 6.59 -11.31 27.19
N LYS A 163 7.73 -12.01 27.06
CA LYS A 163 8.99 -11.39 26.59
C LYS A 163 8.98 -11.11 25.08
N PHE A 164 8.17 -11.84 24.30
CA PHE A 164 8.04 -11.66 22.86
C PHE A 164 7.07 -10.54 22.47
N LEU A 165 6.04 -10.27 23.29
CA LEU A 165 5.02 -9.25 23.02
C LEU A 165 5.59 -7.85 22.70
N PRO A 166 6.61 -7.32 23.40
CA PRO A 166 7.20 -6.04 23.05
C PRO A 166 7.75 -6.00 21.62
N GLN A 167 8.39 -7.08 21.15
CA GLN A 167 8.92 -7.16 19.79
C GLN A 167 7.78 -7.10 18.76
N LEU A 168 6.69 -7.85 18.99
CA LEU A 168 5.49 -7.80 18.18
C LEU A 168 4.87 -6.40 18.17
N GLY A 169 4.76 -5.78 19.34
CA GLY A 169 4.20 -4.43 19.51
C GLY A 169 5.00 -3.35 18.78
N THR A 170 6.34 -3.41 18.85
CA THR A 170 7.22 -2.49 18.13
C THR A 170 7.12 -2.68 16.61
N LYS A 171 7.09 -3.94 16.15
CA LYS A 171 6.96 -4.24 14.72
C LYS A 171 5.60 -3.77 14.17
N LEU A 172 4.53 -4.02 14.91
CA LEU A 172 3.19 -3.55 14.57
C LEU A 172 3.15 -2.03 14.47
N HIS A 173 3.63 -1.33 15.50
CA HIS A 173 3.69 0.13 15.52
C HIS A 173 4.47 0.68 14.31
N SER A 174 5.68 0.17 14.06
CA SER A 174 6.50 0.61 12.92
C SER A 174 5.81 0.37 11.57
N GLN A 175 5.18 -0.78 11.35
CA GLN A 175 4.47 -1.03 10.08
C GLN A 175 3.21 -0.16 9.94
N MET A 176 2.48 0.10 11.04
CA MET A 176 1.37 1.04 11.02
C MET A 176 1.83 2.45 10.64
N GLU A 177 2.96 2.91 11.16
CA GLU A 177 3.55 4.20 10.79
C GLU A 177 3.92 4.24 9.30
N GLN A 178 4.54 3.16 8.79
CA GLN A 178 4.87 3.04 7.37
C GLN A 178 3.64 3.25 6.48
N PHE A 179 2.57 2.51 6.72
CA PHE A 179 1.37 2.61 5.88
C PHE A 179 0.57 3.89 6.10
N GLN A 180 0.76 4.57 7.24
CA GLN A 180 0.23 5.92 7.47
C GLN A 180 0.89 6.97 6.59
N LEU A 181 2.16 6.79 6.21
CA LEU A 181 2.84 7.66 5.23
C LEU A 181 2.23 7.56 3.82
N LEU A 182 1.55 6.45 3.51
CA LEU A 182 0.84 6.27 2.24
C LEU A 182 -0.56 6.89 2.23
N GLY A 183 -0.99 7.49 3.34
CA GLY A 183 -2.32 8.08 3.52
C GLY A 183 -3.27 7.25 4.39
N THR A 184 -4.32 7.90 4.86
CA THR A 184 -5.28 7.33 5.83
C THR A 184 -6.01 6.11 5.31
N ASP A 185 -6.37 6.08 4.02
CA ASP A 185 -7.12 4.97 3.43
C ASP A 185 -6.28 3.69 3.39
N ASN A 186 -5.01 3.82 3.00
CA ASN A 186 -4.04 2.73 2.99
C ASN A 186 -3.76 2.22 4.42
N ALA A 187 -3.61 3.13 5.38
CA ALA A 187 -3.44 2.79 6.79
C ALA A 187 -4.64 2.04 7.37
N GLN A 188 -5.87 2.49 7.07
CA GLN A 188 -7.09 1.79 7.48
C GLN A 188 -7.22 0.43 6.81
N HIS A 189 -6.89 0.31 5.53
CA HIS A 189 -6.93 -0.95 4.82
C HIS A 189 -5.97 -1.96 5.46
N PHE A 190 -4.72 -1.55 5.71
CA PHE A 190 -3.73 -2.37 6.40
C PHE A 190 -4.17 -2.73 7.83
N ALA A 191 -4.75 -1.79 8.58
CA ALA A 191 -5.31 -2.03 9.92
C ALA A 191 -6.38 -3.13 9.91
N ARG A 192 -7.27 -3.16 8.90
CA ARG A 192 -8.28 -4.21 8.74
C ARG A 192 -7.63 -5.58 8.50
N LEU A 193 -6.56 -5.64 7.71
CA LEU A 193 -5.83 -6.87 7.45
C LEU A 193 -5.14 -7.39 8.72
N VAL A 194 -4.51 -6.51 9.49
CA VAL A 194 -3.92 -6.85 10.80
C VAL A 194 -4.98 -7.35 11.77
N GLY A 195 -6.14 -6.68 11.85
CA GLY A 195 -7.27 -7.12 12.68
C GLY A 195 -7.71 -8.55 12.36
N LYS A 196 -7.79 -8.90 11.06
CA LYS A 196 -8.08 -10.28 10.62
C LYS A 196 -7.00 -11.28 11.06
N VAL A 197 -5.72 -10.92 10.94
CA VAL A 197 -4.62 -11.78 11.41
C VAL A 197 -4.74 -12.04 12.90
N ILE A 198 -4.98 -11.01 13.71
CA ILE A 198 -5.17 -11.15 15.16
C ILE A 198 -6.33 -12.10 15.47
N ALA A 199 -7.49 -11.87 14.85
CA ALA A 199 -8.68 -12.70 15.07
C ALA A 199 -8.46 -14.17 14.69
N ASN A 200 -7.68 -14.43 13.64
CA ASN A 200 -7.42 -15.79 13.14
C ASN A 200 -6.32 -16.52 13.92
N ARG A 201 -5.34 -15.79 14.48
CA ARG A 201 -4.14 -16.39 15.10
C ARG A 201 -4.20 -16.46 16.62
N VAL A 202 -5.05 -15.68 17.27
CA VAL A 202 -5.09 -15.60 18.74
C VAL A 202 -6.32 -16.35 19.25
N PRO A 203 -6.13 -17.51 19.92
CA PRO A 203 -7.23 -18.21 20.57
C PRO A 203 -7.89 -17.34 21.65
N ALA A 204 -9.21 -17.45 21.77
CA ALA A 204 -10.00 -16.69 22.74
C ALA A 204 -9.58 -16.95 24.20
N ASN A 205 -9.03 -18.14 24.47
CA ASN A 205 -8.60 -18.59 25.81
C ASN A 205 -7.07 -18.60 25.97
N ALA A 206 -6.33 -17.85 25.14
CA ALA A 206 -4.88 -17.85 25.22
C ALA A 206 -4.39 -17.24 26.56
N PRO A 207 -3.44 -17.87 27.27
CA PRO A 207 -2.99 -17.40 28.58
C PRO A 207 -2.28 -16.04 28.53
N TYR A 208 -1.78 -15.63 27.35
CA TYR A 208 -1.14 -14.34 27.11
C TYR A 208 -2.09 -13.27 26.53
N ALA A 209 -3.38 -13.60 26.31
CA ALA A 209 -4.33 -12.74 25.60
C ALA A 209 -4.46 -11.33 26.21
N MET A 210 -4.56 -11.23 27.54
CA MET A 210 -4.68 -9.94 28.23
C MET A 210 -3.45 -9.04 27.99
N ARG A 211 -2.25 -9.58 28.15
CA ARG A 211 -0.99 -8.83 27.89
C ARG A 211 -0.85 -8.45 26.42
N LEU A 212 -1.30 -9.31 25.50
CA LEU A 212 -1.31 -9.02 24.08
C LEU A 212 -2.22 -7.81 23.77
N VAL A 213 -3.45 -7.82 24.27
CA VAL A 213 -4.39 -6.70 24.10
C VAL A 213 -3.78 -5.41 24.62
N GLN A 214 -3.22 -5.40 25.84
CA GLN A 214 -2.57 -4.21 26.42
C GLN A 214 -1.42 -3.70 25.55
N THR A 215 -0.60 -4.62 25.02
CA THR A 215 0.54 -4.28 24.17
C THR A 215 0.09 -3.65 22.86
N ILE A 216 -0.91 -4.24 22.18
CA ILE A 216 -1.46 -3.70 20.94
C ILE A 216 -2.10 -2.32 21.18
N TYR A 217 -2.89 -2.16 22.25
CA TYR A 217 -3.47 -0.87 22.58
C TYR A 217 -2.42 0.21 22.80
N LYS A 218 -1.31 -0.13 23.49
CA LYS A 218 -0.19 0.78 23.69
C LYS A 218 0.50 1.15 22.38
N SER A 219 0.77 0.17 21.51
CA SER A 219 1.35 0.38 20.18
C SER A 219 0.49 1.25 19.26
N LEU A 220 -0.84 1.24 19.48
CA LEU A 220 -1.77 2.05 18.69
C LEU A 220 -1.96 3.47 19.24
N GLY A 221 -1.43 3.79 20.42
CA GLY A 221 -1.70 5.04 21.13
C GLY A 221 -1.23 6.31 20.41
N SER A 222 -0.23 6.20 19.52
CA SER A 222 0.32 7.31 18.73
C SER A 222 -0.34 7.47 17.35
N HIS A 223 -1.24 6.58 16.96
CA HIS A 223 -1.89 6.60 15.65
C HIS A 223 -3.24 7.31 15.71
N SER A 224 -3.76 7.75 14.56
CA SER A 224 -5.07 8.38 14.50
C SER A 224 -6.18 7.43 14.96
N ASP A 225 -7.21 7.97 15.61
CA ASP A 225 -8.34 7.16 16.10
C ASP A 225 -9.03 6.38 14.98
N SER A 226 -9.09 6.94 13.77
CA SER A 226 -9.69 6.27 12.61
C SER A 226 -8.96 4.99 12.20
N VAL A 227 -7.66 4.89 12.46
CA VAL A 227 -6.83 3.71 12.17
C VAL A 227 -6.78 2.79 13.40
N ALA A 228 -6.59 3.36 14.58
CA ALA A 228 -6.51 2.62 15.83
C ALA A 228 -7.82 1.88 16.14
N ASN A 229 -8.98 2.53 15.92
CA ASN A 229 -10.29 1.93 16.21
C ASN A 229 -10.56 0.68 15.39
N VAL A 230 -10.09 0.61 14.14
CA VAL A 230 -10.24 -0.59 13.30
C VAL A 230 -9.64 -1.84 13.96
N ILE A 231 -8.45 -1.71 14.57
CA ILE A 231 -7.81 -2.83 15.27
C ILE A 231 -8.44 -3.04 16.65
N ARG A 232 -8.81 -1.97 17.37
CA ARG A 232 -9.51 -2.07 18.66
C ARG A 232 -10.84 -2.84 18.52
N ASP A 233 -11.58 -2.61 17.44
CA ASP A 233 -12.83 -3.30 17.14
C ASP A 233 -12.58 -4.80 16.87
N ALA A 234 -11.51 -5.13 16.14
CA ALA A 234 -11.11 -6.52 15.91
C ALA A 234 -10.69 -7.25 17.21
N LEU A 235 -10.23 -6.51 18.23
CA LEU A 235 -9.89 -7.06 19.55
C LEU A 235 -11.10 -7.25 20.47
N HIS A 236 -12.27 -6.71 20.11
CA HIS A 236 -13.46 -6.75 20.96
C HIS A 236 -13.88 -8.17 21.37
N PRO A 237 -13.95 -9.16 20.45
CA PRO A 237 -14.31 -10.54 20.82
C PRO A 237 -13.33 -11.15 21.83
N LEU A 238 -12.03 -10.88 21.67
CA LEU A 238 -10.98 -11.35 22.58
C LEU A 238 -11.14 -10.73 23.97
N LYS A 239 -11.46 -9.43 24.03
CA LYS A 239 -11.73 -8.72 25.30
C LYS A 239 -12.93 -9.32 26.03
N THR A 240 -14.02 -9.62 25.31
CA THR A 240 -15.20 -10.26 25.88
C THR A 240 -14.86 -11.64 26.45
N SER A 241 -14.12 -12.47 25.71
CA SER A 241 -13.66 -13.78 26.19
C SER A 241 -12.81 -13.69 27.45
N ILE A 242 -11.86 -12.74 27.50
CA ILE A 242 -11.02 -12.49 28.68
C ILE A 242 -11.89 -12.14 29.91
N HIS A 243 -12.89 -11.28 29.74
CA HIS A 243 -13.80 -10.92 30.83
C HIS A 243 -14.65 -12.12 31.28
N SER A 244 -15.22 -12.88 30.35
CA SER A 244 -16.00 -14.08 30.67
C SER A 244 -15.15 -15.11 31.43
N GLN A 245 -13.91 -15.35 31.00
CA GLN A 245 -13.01 -16.27 31.68
C GLN A 245 -12.62 -15.77 33.08
N SER A 246 -12.37 -14.46 33.21
CA SER A 246 -12.01 -13.85 34.50
C SER A 246 -13.16 -13.92 35.50
N LEU A 247 -14.41 -13.74 35.03
CA LEU A 247 -15.61 -13.95 35.85
C LEU A 247 -15.79 -15.42 36.24
N ALA A 248 -15.62 -16.36 35.30
CA ALA A 248 -15.71 -17.79 35.59
C ALA A 248 -14.68 -18.23 36.63
N ASN A 249 -13.44 -17.74 36.53
CA ASN A 249 -12.39 -18.01 37.52
C ASN A 249 -12.72 -17.41 38.89
N LEU A 250 -13.34 -16.23 38.92
CA LEU A 250 -13.77 -15.59 40.17
C LEU A 250 -14.89 -16.39 40.85
N PHE A 251 -15.90 -16.84 40.09
CA PHE A 251 -16.94 -17.71 40.63
C PHE A 251 -16.36 -19.02 41.16
N ALA A 252 -15.48 -19.68 40.40
CA ALA A 252 -14.81 -20.89 40.85
C ALA A 252 -14.00 -20.67 42.14
N ALA A 253 -13.30 -19.54 42.27
CA ALA A 253 -12.55 -19.21 43.48
C ALA A 253 -13.48 -18.93 44.68
N ILE A 254 -14.64 -18.30 44.45
CA ILE A 254 -15.65 -18.09 45.50
C ILE A 254 -16.21 -19.44 45.94
N ASP A 255 -16.59 -20.32 45.01
CA ASP A 255 -17.13 -21.65 45.30
C ASP A 255 -16.11 -22.47 46.10
N GLU A 256 -14.83 -22.43 45.73
CA GLU A 256 -13.75 -23.13 46.44
C GLU A 256 -13.55 -22.59 47.88
N ILE A 257 -13.67 -21.27 48.08
CA ILE A 257 -13.62 -20.66 49.42
C ILE A 257 -14.83 -21.08 50.26
N LEU A 258 -16.03 -21.07 49.68
CA LEU A 258 -17.27 -21.47 50.36
C LEU A 258 -17.24 -22.94 50.76
N GLU A 259 -16.81 -23.84 49.87
CA GLU A 259 -16.63 -25.26 50.20
C GLU A 259 -15.59 -25.49 51.30
N GLN A 260 -14.52 -24.68 51.33
CA GLN A 260 -13.52 -24.76 52.40
C GLN A 260 -14.08 -24.27 53.74
N ASP A 261 -14.98 -23.29 53.73
CA ASP A 261 -15.64 -22.78 54.93
C ASP A 261 -16.67 -23.78 55.48
N GLU A 262 -17.47 -24.42 54.63
CA GLU A 262 -18.36 -25.52 55.04
C GLU A 262 -17.59 -26.70 55.65
N LYS A 263 -16.44 -27.06 55.05
CA LYS A 263 -15.53 -28.08 55.61
C LYS A 263 -14.94 -27.64 56.95
N ARG A 264 -14.65 -26.36 57.15
CA ARG A 264 -14.16 -25.82 58.44
C ARG A 264 -15.25 -25.83 59.51
N GLU A 265 -16.48 -25.43 59.17
CA GLU A 265 -17.62 -25.47 60.09
C GLU A 265 -17.95 -26.90 60.52
N ALA A 266 -17.92 -27.86 59.59
CA ALA A 266 -18.13 -29.27 59.90
C ALA A 266 -17.10 -29.82 60.92
N ILE A 267 -15.83 -29.44 60.78
CA ILE A 267 -14.75 -29.85 61.71
C ILE A 267 -14.92 -29.20 63.10
N ILE A 268 -15.41 -27.95 63.16
CA ILE A 268 -15.67 -27.25 64.43
C ILE A 268 -16.85 -27.89 65.15
N VAL A 269 -17.94 -28.22 64.44
CA VAL A 269 -19.10 -28.91 65.02
C VAL A 269 -18.70 -30.29 65.55
N GLU A 270 -17.89 -31.06 64.82
CA GLU A 270 -17.37 -32.34 65.30
C GLU A 270 -16.51 -32.20 66.58
N LYS A 271 -15.71 -31.15 66.70
CA LYS A 271 -14.89 -30.92 67.91
C LYS A 271 -15.69 -30.39 69.11
N VAL A 272 -16.79 -29.70 68.88
CA VAL A 272 -17.68 -29.17 69.94
C VAL A 272 -18.65 -30.24 70.44
N CYS A 273 -19.03 -31.22 69.62
CA CYS A 273 -19.89 -32.34 70.02
C CYS A 273 -19.16 -33.50 70.74
N VAL A 274 -17.84 -33.40 70.96
CA VAL A 274 -17.01 -34.42 71.63
C VAL A 274 -16.61 -34.01 73.07
N TYR A 275 -17.20 -32.93 73.61
CA TYR A 275 -17.06 -32.52 75.02
C TYR A 275 -18.37 -32.63 75.79
#